data_AF-A0A1C5YUV9-F1
#
_entry.id   AF-A0A1C5YUV9-F1
#
_cell.length_a   1.000
_cell.length_b   1.000
_cell.length_c   1.000
_cell.angle_alpha   90.00
_cell.angle_beta   90.00
_cell.angle_gamma   90.00
#
_symmetry.space_group_name_H-M   'P 1'
#
loop_
_entity.id
_entity.type
_entity.pdbx_description
1 polymer ?
#
loop_
_entity_poly.entity_id
_entity_poly.type
_entity_poly.pdbx_seq_one_letter_code
_entity_poly.pdbx_strand_id
1 'polypeptide(L)' 'MNKPLKLKKRGEDGSKVITVRIKEDTLAALDQLAAETNYSRNELINIILKYGVENIEIE' A
#
# COMPACT_ATOMS: atom_id res chain seq x y z
N MET A 1 -5.35 -19.44 -28.16
CA MET A 1 -6.45 -18.46 -27.94
C MET A 1 -5.94 -17.37 -27.01
N ASN A 2 -5.67 -16.17 -27.53
CA ASN A 2 -5.28 -15.02 -26.70
C ASN A 2 -6.55 -14.35 -26.16
N LYS A 3 -6.83 -14.50 -24.86
CA LYS A 3 -7.89 -13.71 -24.22
C LYS A 3 -7.41 -12.25 -24.10
N PRO A 4 -8.25 -11.26 -24.44
CA PRO A 4 -7.86 -9.86 -24.33
C PRO A 4 -7.66 -9.47 -22.86
N LEU A 5 -6.61 -8.68 -22.60
CA LEU A 5 -6.28 -8.15 -21.28
C LEU A 5 -7.35 -7.12 -20.89
N LYS A 6 -8.26 -7.49 -19.99
CA LYS A 6 -9.31 -6.59 -19.48
C LYS A 6 -8.70 -5.65 -18.43
N LEU A 7 -8.35 -4.44 -18.83
CA LEU A 7 -7.97 -3.38 -17.92
C LEU A 7 -9.24 -2.84 -17.23
N LYS A 8 -9.35 -3.04 -15.91
CA LYS A 8 -10.38 -2.32 -15.12
C LYS A 8 -10.05 -0.82 -15.14
N LYS A 9 -11.08 0.03 -15.19
CA LYS A 9 -10.88 1.48 -15.04
C LYS A 9 -10.25 1.75 -13.67
N ARG A 10 -9.18 2.55 -13.64
CA ARG A 10 -8.54 3.02 -12.41
C ARG A 10 -9.61 3.71 -11.54
N GLY A 11 -9.81 3.24 -10.31
CA GLY A 11 -10.73 3.85 -9.33
C GLY A 11 -12.03 3.09 -9.04
N GLU A 12 -12.30 1.95 -9.69
CA GLU A 12 -13.46 1.08 -9.36
C GLU A 12 -13.18 0.05 -8.25
N ASP A 13 -11.98 0.05 -7.66
CA ASP A 13 -11.53 -0.91 -6.65
C ASP A 13 -11.79 -0.45 -5.20
N GLY A 14 -12.45 0.69 -5.02
CA GLY A 14 -12.74 1.26 -3.69
C GLY A 14 -11.54 1.99 -3.06
N SER A 15 -10.42 2.13 -3.78
CA SER A 15 -9.22 2.82 -3.28
C SER A 15 -9.13 4.25 -3.84
N LYS A 16 -8.63 5.19 -3.02
CA LYS A 16 -8.30 6.56 -3.44
C LYS A 16 -6.79 6.78 -3.36
N VAL A 17 -6.20 7.34 -4.41
CA VAL A 17 -4.80 7.77 -4.40
C VAL A 17 -4.72 9.07 -3.61
N ILE A 18 -3.90 9.08 -2.57
CA ILE A 18 -3.59 10.26 -1.76
C ILE A 18 -2.08 10.48 -1.74
N THR A 19 -1.65 11.73 -1.55
CA THR A 19 -0.25 12.06 -1.32
C THR A 19 -0.04 12.28 0.16
N VAL A 20 0.88 11.51 0.77
CA VAL A 20 1.25 11.63 2.18
C VAL A 20 2.74 11.94 2.27
N ARG A 21 3.12 12.86 3.16
CA ARG A 21 4.53 13.09 3.49
C ARG A 21 4.96 12.12 4.57
N ILE A 22 5.95 11.29 4.27
CA ILE A 22 6.56 10.33 5.20
C ILE A 22 8.04 10.67 5.37
N LYS A 23 8.61 10.32 6.53
CA LYS A 23 10.04 10.47 6.76
C LYS A 23 10.83 9.48 5.89
N GLU A 24 12.04 9.87 5.49
CA GLU A 24 12.89 9.08 4.60
C GLU A 24 13.29 7.72 5.22
N ASP A 25 13.57 7.70 6.52
CA ASP A 25 13.89 6.49 7.29
C ASP A 25 12.75 5.47 7.26
N THR A 26 11.51 5.93 7.39
CA THR A 26 10.30 5.11 7.37
C THR A 26 10.09 4.53 5.97
N LEU A 27 10.32 5.33 4.93
CA LEU A 27 10.25 4.85 3.55
C LEU A 27 11.33 3.79 3.27
N ALA A 28 12.56 3.99 3.73
CA ALA A 28 13.63 3.01 3.58
C ALA A 28 13.32 1.68 4.28
N ALA A 29 12.74 1.73 5.48
CA ALA A 29 12.31 0.53 6.20
C ALA A 29 11.20 -0.24 5.45
N LEU A 30 10.22 0.49 4.88
CA LEU A 30 9.18 -0.12 4.04
C LEU A 30 9.76 -0.76 2.78
N ASP A 31 10.79 -0.15 2.18
CA ASP A 31 11.46 -0.66 0.99
C ASP A 31 12.22 -1.95 1.26
N GLN A 32 12.92 -2.00 2.39
CA GLN A 32 13.58 -3.21 2.85
C GLN A 32 12.57 -4.33 3.11
N LEU A 33 11.48 -4.03 3.83
CA LEU A 33 10.42 -5.01 4.09
C LEU A 33 9.77 -5.53 2.80
N ALA A 34 9.55 -4.65 1.82
CA ALA A 34 9.04 -5.05 0.51
C ALA A 34 10.03 -5.92 -0.27
N ALA A 35 11.34 -5.72 -0.11
CA ALA A 35 12.37 -6.53 -0.76
C ALA A 35 12.53 -7.92 -0.11
N GLU A 36 12.31 -8.00 1.21
CA GLU A 36 12.39 -9.24 1.98
C GLU A 36 11.11 -10.09 1.91
N THR A 37 9.99 -9.49 1.48
CA THR A 37 8.69 -10.15 1.37
C THR A 37 8.22 -10.22 -0.08
N ASN A 38 7.21 -11.04 -0.37
CA ASN A 38 6.58 -11.07 -1.69
C ASN A 38 5.42 -10.04 -1.82
N TYR A 39 5.49 -8.94 -1.06
CA TYR A 39 4.48 -7.88 -1.06
C TYR A 39 5.04 -6.60 -1.68
N SER A 40 4.21 -5.89 -2.44
CA SER A 40 4.57 -4.54 -2.86
C SER A 40 4.57 -3.57 -1.67
N ARG A 41 5.38 -2.51 -1.79
CA ARG A 41 5.39 -1.39 -0.83
C ARG A 41 3.99 -0.84 -0.57
N ASN A 42 3.18 -0.70 -1.62
CA ASN A 42 1.81 -0.18 -1.50
C ASN A 42 0.90 -1.16 -0.73
N GLU A 43 1.03 -2.47 -0.93
CA GLU A 43 0.30 -3.46 -0.15
C GLU A 43 0.70 -3.42 1.33
N LEU A 44 1.99 -3.35 1.63
CA LEU A 44 2.50 -3.22 2.99
C LEU A 44 1.97 -1.95 3.67
N ILE A 45 2.02 -0.81 2.99
CA ILE A 45 1.47 0.45 3.51
C ILE A 45 -0.02 0.29 3.84
N ASN A 46 -0.81 -0.32 2.96
CA ASN A 46 -2.24 -0.53 3.22
C ASN A 46 -2.50 -1.46 4.42
N ILE A 47 -1.72 -2.54 4.57
CA ILE A 47 -1.81 -3.45 5.71
C ILE A 47 -1.47 -2.71 7.01
N ILE A 48 -0.37 -1.98 7.02
CA ILE A 48 0.10 -1.22 8.19
C ILE A 48 -0.90 -0.13 8.57
N LEU A 49 -1.41 0.63 7.59
CA LEU A 49 -2.40 1.67 7.84
C LEU A 49 -3.70 1.09 8.39
N LYS A 50 -4.18 -0.04 7.84
CA LYS A 50 -5.38 -0.71 8.35
C LYS A 50 -5.20 -1.13 9.81
N TYR A 51 -4.11 -1.83 10.10
CA TYR A 51 -3.79 -2.25 11.46
C TYR A 51 -3.66 -1.04 12.40
N GLY A 52 -2.95 0.00 11.96
CA GLY A 52 -2.79 1.24 12.70
C GLY A 52 -4.14 1.87 13.05
N VAL A 53 -5.05 2.04 12.09
CA VAL A 53 -6.38 2.63 12.35
C VAL A 53 -7.20 1.81 13.35
N GLU A 54 -7.09 0.48 13.34
CA GLU A 54 -7.82 -0.41 14.25
C GLU A 54 -7.25 -0.43 15.67
N ASN A 55 -5.97 -0.10 15.85
CA ASN A 55 -5.24 -0.28 17.12
C ASN A 55 -4.62 1.01 17.67
N ILE A 56 -4.77 2.13 16.97
CA ILE A 56 -4.17 3.41 17.40
C ILE A 56 -4.93 3.96 18.60
N GLU A 57 -4.19 4.24 19.67
CA GLU A 57 -4.64 5.05 20.80
C GLU A 57 -4.00 6.43 20.67
N ILE A 58 -4.82 7.47 20.79
CA ILE A 58 -4.38 8.87 20.70
C ILE A 58 -4.55 9.48 22.09
N GLU A 59 -3.48 10.07 22.62
CA GLU A 59 -3.47 10.87 23.86
C GLU A 59 -3.51 12.37 23.54
#